data_AF-A0A856MQU8-F1
#
_entry.id   AF-A0A856MQU8-F1
#
_cell.length_a   1.000
_cell.length_b   1.000
_cell.length_c   1.000
_cell.angle_alpha   90.00
_cell.angle_beta   90.00
_cell.angle_gamma   90.00
#
_symmetry.space_group_name_H-M   'P 1'
#
loop_
_entity.id
_entity.type
_entity.pdbx_description
1 polymer ?
#
loop_
_entity_poly.entity_id
_entity_poly.type
_entity_poly.pdbx_seq_one_letter_code
_entity_poly.pdbx_strand_id
1 'polypeptide(L)'
;MDPNNMQVQGTLNIDGERPLAKGNFEISRTLNVDGNRPIGKSAFKNHDMLAVDGKRPIDPGDMNVGHTVNIDGERPVAKSDFDIIDTQDIDGERPITSK
;
A
#
# COMPACT_ATOMS: atom_id res chain seq x y z
N MET A 1 -7.83 -9.13 -15.81
CA MET A 1 -7.29 -9.71 -17.05
C MET A 1 -8.48 -10.00 -17.95
N ASP A 2 -8.61 -9.31 -19.07
CA ASP A 2 -9.64 -9.63 -20.08
C ASP A 2 -9.17 -10.88 -20.86
N PRO A 3 -9.90 -12.00 -20.83
CA PRO A 3 -9.52 -13.23 -21.54
C PRO A 3 -9.30 -13.02 -23.04
N ASN A 4 -9.95 -12.02 -23.64
CA ASN A 4 -9.91 -11.77 -25.08
C ASN A 4 -8.61 -11.09 -25.56
N ASN A 5 -7.74 -10.63 -24.66
CA ASN A 5 -6.51 -9.91 -25.01
C ASN A 5 -5.22 -10.74 -24.83
N MET A 6 -5.32 -12.05 -24.57
CA MET A 6 -4.14 -12.91 -24.52
C MET A 6 -3.65 -13.25 -25.93
N GLN A 7 -2.41 -12.86 -26.26
CA GLN A 7 -1.78 -13.19 -27.53
C GLN A 7 -0.73 -14.29 -27.33
N VAL A 8 -0.79 -15.36 -28.11
CA VAL A 8 0.25 -16.41 -28.14
C VAL A 8 1.39 -15.94 -29.05
N GLN A 9 2.61 -15.87 -28.52
CA GLN A 9 3.81 -15.49 -29.27
C GLN A 9 4.51 -16.68 -29.94
N GLY A 10 4.29 -17.88 -29.45
CA GLY A 10 4.91 -19.09 -29.98
C GLY A 10 4.56 -20.31 -29.12
N THR A 11 5.21 -21.43 -29.42
CA THR A 11 5.05 -22.68 -28.67
C THR A 11 6.42 -23.24 -28.27
N LEU A 12 6.46 -23.89 -27.12
CA LEU A 12 7.64 -24.59 -26.60
C LEU A 12 7.37 -26.10 -26.62
N ASN A 13 8.25 -26.87 -27.24
CA ASN A 13 8.09 -28.31 -27.42
C ASN A 13 9.03 -29.09 -26.50
N ILE A 14 8.65 -29.23 -25.23
CA ILE A 14 9.46 -29.89 -24.19
C ILE A 14 8.78 -31.17 -23.64
N ASP A 15 7.46 -31.28 -23.77
CA ASP A 15 6.63 -32.44 -23.41
C ASP A 15 5.27 -32.40 -24.15
N GLY A 16 5.27 -31.84 -25.36
CA GLY A 16 4.08 -31.40 -26.10
C GLY A 16 4.17 -29.91 -26.43
N GLU A 17 3.23 -29.40 -27.22
CA GLU A 17 3.21 -27.99 -27.63
C GLU A 17 2.62 -27.09 -26.53
N ARG A 18 3.47 -26.48 -25.72
CA ARG A 18 3.05 -25.51 -24.69
C ARG A 18 3.03 -24.09 -25.26
N PRO A 19 1.89 -23.37 -25.28
CA PRO A 19 1.82 -22.01 -25.78
C PRO A 19 2.55 -21.02 -24.85
N LEU A 20 3.26 -20.07 -25.45
CA LEU A 20 3.91 -18.96 -24.77
C LEU A 20 3.08 -17.69 -24.98
N ALA A 21 2.52 -17.15 -23.90
CA ALA A 21 1.73 -15.91 -23.97
C ALA A 21 2.64 -14.66 -23.97
N LYS A 22 2.28 -13.67 -24.77
CA LYS A 22 2.85 -12.32 -24.72
C LYS A 22 2.46 -11.66 -23.41
N GLY A 23 3.46 -11.26 -22.61
CA GLY A 23 3.28 -10.44 -21.42
C GLY A 23 4.01 -9.11 -21.54
N ASN A 24 3.60 -8.13 -20.75
CA ASN A 24 4.27 -6.84 -20.56
C ASN A 24 5.09 -6.80 -19.26
N PHE A 25 5.49 -7.97 -18.74
CA PHE A 25 6.26 -8.07 -17.51
C PHE A 25 7.72 -7.68 -17.74
N GLU A 26 8.21 -6.68 -17.02
CA GLU A 26 9.61 -6.25 -17.09
C GLU A 26 10.41 -6.81 -15.91
N ILE A 27 11.53 -7.47 -16.21
CA ILE A 27 12.45 -7.99 -15.20
C ILE A 27 13.44 -6.88 -14.83
N SER A 28 13.57 -6.59 -13.54
CA SER A 28 14.57 -5.65 -13.02
C SER A 28 15.94 -6.30 -12.83
N ARG A 29 15.96 -7.52 -12.29
CA ARG A 29 17.17 -8.31 -12.02
C ARG A 29 16.79 -9.78 -11.83
N THR A 30 17.79 -10.65 -11.87
CA THR A 30 17.62 -12.09 -11.59
C THR A 30 18.46 -12.46 -10.38
N LEU A 31 17.88 -13.20 -9.44
CA LEU A 31 18.59 -13.77 -8.30
C LEU A 31 18.90 -15.23 -8.58
N ASN A 32 20.14 -15.66 -8.33
CA ASN A 32 20.54 -17.06 -8.41
C ASN A 32 20.43 -17.72 -7.03
N VAL A 33 19.20 -18.00 -6.61
CA VAL A 33 18.89 -18.67 -5.34
C VAL A 33 17.91 -19.79 -5.66
N ASP A 34 18.38 -21.03 -5.62
CA ASP A 34 17.67 -22.22 -6.10
C ASP A 34 17.24 -22.09 -7.57
N GLY A 35 18.18 -21.65 -8.42
CA GLY A 35 17.94 -21.36 -9.83
C GLY A 35 17.77 -19.86 -10.13
N ASN A 36 17.43 -19.55 -11.38
CA ASN A 36 17.28 -18.17 -11.86
C ASN A 36 15.89 -17.62 -11.53
N ARG A 37 15.76 -16.90 -10.41
CA ARG A 37 14.50 -16.25 -9.98
C ARG A 37 14.41 -14.82 -10.51
N PRO A 38 13.51 -14.51 -11.46
CA PRO A 38 13.33 -13.14 -11.96
C PRO A 38 12.64 -12.27 -10.90
N ILE A 39 13.13 -11.04 -10.73
CA ILE A 39 12.53 -10.01 -9.89
C ILE A 39 11.90 -8.96 -10.81
N GLY A 40 10.58 -8.82 -10.76
CA GLY A 40 9.84 -7.85 -11.56
C GLY A 40 10.16 -6.41 -11.17
N LYS A 41 10.08 -5.49 -12.14
CA LYS A 41 10.05 -4.06 -11.84
C LYS A 41 8.73 -3.72 -11.14
N SER A 42 8.83 -2.87 -10.14
CA SER A 42 7.68 -2.32 -9.40
C SER A 42 7.42 -0.89 -9.86
N ALA A 43 6.15 -0.51 -9.97
CA ALA A 43 5.74 0.88 -10.20
C ALA A 43 5.73 1.72 -8.91
N PHE A 44 5.91 1.09 -7.73
CA PHE A 44 6.02 1.81 -6.47
C PHE A 44 7.26 2.70 -6.48
N LYS A 45 7.06 4.00 -6.22
CA LYS A 45 8.15 4.95 -6.02
C LYS A 45 8.81 4.66 -4.67
N ASN A 46 10.09 5.04 -4.54
CA ASN A 46 10.76 4.96 -3.25
C ASN A 46 10.04 5.91 -2.27
N HIS A 47 9.25 5.34 -1.38
CA HIS A 47 8.64 6.03 -0.24
C HIS A 47 9.37 5.63 1.04
N ASP A 48 9.06 6.33 2.12
CA ASP A 48 9.55 5.96 3.44
C ASP A 48 9.20 4.49 3.74
N MET A 49 10.13 3.81 4.40
CA MET A 49 9.99 2.39 4.69
C MET A 49 9.97 2.18 6.19
N LEU A 50 8.93 1.52 6.67
CA LEU A 50 8.80 1.11 8.06
C LEU A 50 9.66 -0.13 8.31
N ALA A 51 10.55 -0.04 9.29
CA ALA A 51 11.46 -1.12 9.67
C ALA A 51 10.81 -2.10 10.70
N VAL A 52 9.64 -2.66 10.37
CA VAL A 52 8.93 -3.64 11.19
C VAL A 52 8.86 -4.96 10.42
N ASP A 53 9.54 -5.99 10.93
CA ASP A 53 9.68 -7.31 10.30
C ASP A 53 10.13 -7.24 8.83
N GLY A 54 11.14 -6.42 8.57
CA GLY A 54 11.64 -6.10 7.23
C GLY A 54 11.45 -4.62 6.90
N LYS A 55 11.46 -4.28 5.61
CA LYS A 55 11.19 -2.92 5.12
C LYS A 55 9.83 -2.90 4.43
N ARG A 56 8.82 -2.33 5.07
CA ARG A 56 7.46 -2.20 4.53
C ARG A 56 7.26 -0.79 3.96
N PRO A 57 6.87 -0.63 2.69
CA PRO A 57 6.56 0.70 2.15
C PRO A 57 5.46 1.38 2.96
N ILE A 58 5.60 2.69 3.16
CA ILE A 58 4.59 3.56 3.76
C ILE A 58 3.95 4.36 2.62
N ASP A 59 2.63 4.28 2.50
CA ASP A 59 1.91 5.14 1.56
C ASP A 59 1.87 6.58 2.10
N PRO A 60 2.11 7.60 1.26
CA PRO A 60 2.00 8.99 1.68
C PRO A 60 0.55 9.30 2.07
N GLY A 61 0.36 9.98 3.21
CA GLY A 61 -0.93 10.47 3.66
C GLY A 61 -0.87 11.96 4.02
N ASP A 62 -1.99 12.66 3.86
CA ASP A 62 -2.08 14.11 4.05
C ASP A 62 -2.60 14.52 5.45
N MET A 63 -2.54 13.61 6.42
CA MET A 63 -3.06 13.88 7.77
C MET A 63 -2.22 14.95 8.49
N ASN A 64 -2.86 16.06 8.89
CA ASN A 64 -2.23 17.10 9.69
C ASN A 64 -2.39 16.80 11.18
N VAL A 65 -1.32 16.33 11.82
CA VAL A 65 -1.31 16.06 13.27
C VAL A 65 -1.23 17.38 14.03
N GLY A 66 -2.19 17.61 14.94
CA GLY A 66 -2.22 18.80 15.79
C GLY A 66 -1.35 18.65 17.02
N HIS A 67 -1.52 17.54 17.73
CA HIS A 67 -0.75 17.20 18.92
C HIS A 67 -0.78 15.68 19.15
N THR A 68 -0.03 15.22 20.15
CA THR A 68 0.05 13.81 20.53
C THR A 68 -0.34 13.68 22.00
N VAL A 69 -1.06 12.61 22.34
CA VAL A 69 -1.49 12.32 23.72
C VAL A 69 -0.89 10.98 24.15
N ASN A 70 -0.31 10.94 25.35
CA ASN A 70 0.31 9.74 25.92
C ASN A 70 -0.63 9.04 26.92
N ILE A 71 -1.59 8.28 26.41
CA ILE A 71 -2.54 7.49 27.22
C ILE A 71 -2.19 5.99 27.17
N ASP A 72 -1.59 5.54 26.07
CA ASP A 72 -1.17 4.16 25.84
C ASP A 72 -0.20 4.19 24.64
N GLY A 73 0.95 4.80 24.88
CA GLY A 73 1.85 5.25 23.82
C GLY A 73 1.44 6.60 23.23
N GLU A 74 2.27 7.09 22.30
CA GLU A 74 2.08 8.34 21.59
C GLU A 74 0.96 8.21 20.55
N ARG A 75 -0.24 8.68 20.90
CA ARG A 75 -1.41 8.68 20.00
C ARG A 75 -1.57 10.04 19.33
N PRO A 76 -1.45 10.15 17.99
CA PRO A 76 -1.63 11.40 17.29
C PRO A 76 -3.11 11.81 17.25
N VAL A 77 -3.37 13.11 17.42
CA VAL A 77 -4.70 13.73 17.29
C VAL A 77 -4.68 14.66 16.08
N ALA A 78 -5.55 14.41 15.11
CA ALA A 78 -5.65 15.21 13.89
C ALA A 78 -6.18 16.61 14.19
N LYS A 79 -5.74 17.61 13.41
CA LYS A 79 -6.35 18.93 13.42
C LYS A 79 -7.78 18.85 12.88
N SER A 80 -8.64 19.67 13.47
CA SER A 80 -10.05 19.81 13.12
C SER A 80 -10.35 21.29 12.97
N ASP A 81 -11.14 21.66 11.96
CA ASP A 81 -11.63 23.03 11.78
C ASP A 81 -12.93 23.28 12.57
N PHE A 82 -13.42 22.28 13.31
CA PHE A 82 -14.63 22.40 14.09
C PHE A 82 -14.37 23.07 15.45
N ASP A 83 -15.15 24.11 15.74
CA ASP A 83 -15.20 24.77 17.04
C ASP A 83 -16.26 24.12 17.94
N ILE A 84 -15.94 23.98 19.23
CA ILE A 84 -16.90 23.51 20.24
C ILE A 84 -17.72 24.72 20.71
N ILE A 85 -19.03 24.70 20.46
CA ILE A 85 -19.92 25.82 20.78
C ILE A 85 -20.76 25.58 22.04
N ASP A 86 -20.98 24.32 22.39
CA ASP A 86 -21.74 23.92 23.57
C ASP A 86 -21.42 22.48 23.96
N THR A 87 -21.81 22.05 25.16
CA THR A 87 -21.64 20.70 25.66
C THR A 87 -22.96 20.19 26.24
N GLN A 88 -23.40 19.03 25.78
CA GLN A 88 -24.60 18.36 26.29
C GLN A 88 -24.22 17.26 27.29
N ASP A 89 -24.78 17.32 28.50
CA ASP A 89 -24.61 16.29 29.54
C ASP A 89 -25.70 15.21 29.43
N ILE A 90 -25.47 14.25 28.53
CA ILE A 90 -26.29 13.04 28.40
C ILE A 90 -25.33 11.86 28.27
N ASP A 91 -25.26 11.06 29.33
CA ASP A 91 -24.28 9.98 29.50
C ASP A 91 -22.84 10.48 29.34
N GLY A 92 -22.54 11.65 29.92
CA GLY A 92 -21.26 12.34 29.88
C GLY A 92 -21.29 13.65 29.08
N GLU A 93 -20.16 14.37 29.09
CA GLU A 93 -19.99 15.64 28.38
C GLU A 93 -19.76 15.41 26.87
N ARG A 94 -20.82 15.56 26.08
CA ARG A 94 -20.78 15.44 24.61
C ARG A 94 -20.62 16.82 23.95
N PRO A 95 -19.55 17.07 23.18
CA PRO A 95 -19.37 18.36 22.52
C PRO A 95 -20.35 18.54 21.34
N ILE A 96 -20.91 19.73 21.23
CA ILE A 96 -21.67 20.23 20.07
C ILE A 96 -20.73 21.13 19.28
N THR A 97 -20.56 20.84 17.98
CA THR A 97 -19.60 21.55 17.13
C THR A 97 -20.24 22.31 15.98
N SER A 98 -19.57 23.37 15.55
CA SER A 98 -19.83 24.09 14.30
C SER A 98 -18.56 24.18 13.46
N LYS A 99 -18.71 24.46 12.17
CA LYS A 99 -17.61 24.72 11.24
C LYS A 99 -17.52 26.22 10.96
#